data_AF-U4TD33-F1
#
_entry.id   AF-U4TD33-F1
#
_cell.length_a   1.000
_cell.length_b   1.000
_cell.length_c   1.000
_cell.angle_alpha   90.00
_cell.angle_beta   90.00
_cell.angle_gamma   90.00
#
_symmetry.space_group_name_H-M   'P 1'
#
loop_
_entity.id
_entity.type
_entity.pdbx_description
1 polymer ?
#
loop_
_entity_poly.entity_id
_entity_poly.type
_entity_poly.pdbx_seq_one_letter_code
_entity_poly.pdbx_strand_id
1 'polypeptide(L)'
;MRTQKLPMLLILSAAILSMTGCTDRIGMAGQAMVDIRNQPAQPIEPPPKAELVEDFVYSASAQRSPFLPPSLVNVDGPTTSIDGVRPDIARVKEPLEQYELSQLVFRGVVISPEGQQYALIQRPDGSVASVKVGDYLGLNDGRIVEITPTQINLIEIVPDSRAGFVEKPQSLVSPIS
;
A
#
# COMPACT_ATOMS: atom_id res chain seq x y z
N MET A 1 -87.10 -67.25 -43.11
CA MET A 1 -85.63 -67.12 -43.31
C MET A 1 -85.23 -65.71 -43.78
N ARG A 2 -85.71 -64.63 -43.15
CA ARG A 2 -85.53 -63.23 -43.64
C ARG A 2 -84.78 -62.29 -42.69
N THR A 3 -84.36 -62.77 -41.52
CA THR A 3 -83.74 -61.94 -40.46
C THR A 3 -82.21 -62.06 -40.34
N GLN A 4 -81.57 -63.04 -41.00
CA GLN A 4 -80.10 -63.21 -40.95
C GLN A 4 -79.32 -62.25 -41.87
N LYS A 5 -79.98 -61.61 -42.84
CA LYS A 5 -79.35 -60.66 -43.79
C LYS A 5 -79.19 -59.25 -43.21
N LEU A 6 -79.95 -58.92 -42.16
CA LEU A 6 -79.94 -57.61 -41.48
C LEU A 6 -78.67 -57.35 -40.64
N PRO A 7 -78.17 -58.27 -39.80
CA PRO A 7 -76.92 -58.05 -39.07
C PRO A 7 -75.69 -58.02 -40.01
N MET A 8 -75.71 -58.80 -41.09
CA MET A 8 -74.64 -58.81 -42.09
C MET A 8 -74.54 -57.49 -42.87
N LEU A 9 -75.69 -56.85 -43.18
CA LEU A 9 -75.72 -55.53 -43.81
C LEU A 9 -75.24 -54.42 -42.86
N LEU A 10 -75.57 -54.51 -41.57
CA LEU A 10 -75.12 -53.58 -40.52
C LEU A 10 -73.61 -53.67 -40.26
N ILE A 11 -73.05 -54.89 -40.29
CA ILE A 11 -71.60 -55.10 -40.15
C ILE A 11 -70.87 -54.56 -41.40
N LEU A 12 -71.43 -54.75 -42.60
CA LEU A 12 -70.84 -54.22 -43.83
C LEU A 12 -70.91 -52.68 -43.88
N SER A 13 -72.00 -52.06 -43.43
CA SER A 13 -72.08 -50.59 -43.35
C SER A 13 -71.13 -50.02 -42.29
N ALA A 14 -70.96 -50.71 -41.16
CA ALA A 14 -69.98 -50.32 -40.14
C ALA A 14 -68.53 -50.44 -40.66
N ALA A 15 -68.23 -51.44 -41.48
CA ALA A 15 -66.92 -51.63 -42.10
C ALA A 15 -66.60 -50.59 -43.19
N ILE A 16 -67.62 -50.09 -43.91
CA ILE A 16 -67.44 -49.00 -44.88
C ILE A 16 -67.21 -47.67 -44.16
N LEU A 17 -67.87 -47.46 -43.02
CA LEU A 17 -67.72 -46.24 -42.21
C LEU A 17 -66.36 -46.15 -41.50
N SER A 18 -65.71 -47.29 -41.23
CA SER A 18 -64.36 -47.32 -40.63
C SER A 18 -63.23 -47.04 -41.63
N MET A 19 -63.51 -46.91 -42.93
CA MET A 19 -62.51 -46.53 -43.95
C MET A 19 -62.37 -45.02 -44.18
N THR A 20 -63.01 -44.15 -43.41
CA THR A 20 -62.77 -42.69 -43.47
C THR A 20 -61.55 -42.32 -42.63
N GLY A 21 -60.34 -42.51 -43.17
CA GLY A 21 -59.10 -42.27 -42.43
C GLY A 21 -57.90 -41.77 -43.26
N CYS A 22 -58.06 -41.50 -44.55
CA CYS A 22 -57.01 -40.86 -45.34
C CYS A 22 -57.01 -39.35 -45.08
N THR A 23 -56.27 -38.90 -44.07
CA THR A 23 -55.97 -37.48 -43.87
C THR A 23 -54.59 -37.17 -44.45
N ASP A 24 -54.51 -36.15 -45.32
CA ASP A 24 -53.23 -35.72 -45.90
C ASP A 24 -52.41 -34.96 -44.85
N ARG A 25 -51.64 -35.72 -44.08
CA ARG A 25 -50.78 -35.22 -43.00
C ARG A 25 -49.66 -34.33 -43.53
N ILE A 26 -49.23 -34.54 -44.78
CA ILE A 26 -48.15 -33.79 -45.42
C ILE A 26 -48.67 -32.41 -45.85
N GLY A 27 -49.87 -32.37 -46.46
CA GLY A 27 -50.55 -31.11 -46.78
C GLY A 27 -50.81 -30.27 -45.53
N MET A 28 -51.29 -30.87 -44.44
CA MET A 28 -51.51 -30.15 -43.17
C MET A 28 -50.21 -29.61 -42.55
N ALA A 29 -49.12 -30.38 -42.59
CA ALA A 29 -47.81 -29.91 -42.13
C ALA A 29 -47.29 -28.76 -42.98
N GLY A 30 -47.45 -28.84 -44.32
CA GLY A 30 -47.08 -27.77 -45.24
C GLY A 30 -47.85 -26.47 -44.96
N GLN A 31 -49.16 -26.57 -44.72
CA GLN A 31 -49.99 -25.42 -44.37
C GLN A 31 -49.53 -24.78 -43.05
N ALA A 32 -49.27 -25.59 -42.02
CA ALA A 32 -48.77 -25.10 -40.74
C ALA A 32 -47.40 -24.41 -40.87
N MET A 33 -46.51 -24.91 -41.73
CA MET A 33 -45.21 -24.28 -41.99
C MET A 33 -45.37 -22.92 -42.69
N VAL A 34 -46.31 -22.79 -43.62
CA VAL A 34 -46.63 -21.52 -44.29
C VAL A 34 -47.21 -20.52 -43.27
N ASP A 35 -48.11 -20.96 -42.40
CA ASP A 35 -48.70 -20.11 -41.37
C ASP A 35 -47.66 -19.62 -40.35
N ILE A 36 -46.73 -20.49 -39.91
CA ILE A 36 -45.62 -20.11 -39.03
C ILE A 36 -44.67 -19.12 -39.73
N ARG A 37 -44.42 -19.30 -41.03
CA ARG A 37 -43.53 -18.40 -41.79
C ARG A 37 -44.14 -17.01 -42.00
N ASN A 38 -45.46 -16.93 -42.10
CA ASN A 38 -46.19 -15.67 -42.27
C ASN A 38 -46.46 -14.95 -40.94
N GLN A 39 -46.16 -15.57 -39.80
CA GLN A 39 -46.23 -14.89 -38.51
C GLN A 39 -45.11 -13.85 -38.38
N PRO A 40 -45.40 -12.68 -37.80
CA PRO A 40 -44.40 -11.66 -37.56
C PRO A 40 -43.31 -12.20 -36.62
N ALA A 41 -42.05 -11.83 -36.89
CA ALA A 41 -40.93 -12.22 -36.05
C ALA A 41 -41.17 -11.77 -34.59
N GLN A 42 -40.97 -12.69 -33.66
CA GLN A 42 -40.98 -12.39 -32.23
C GLN A 42 -39.88 -11.35 -31.94
N PRO A 43 -40.16 -10.33 -31.11
CA PRO A 43 -39.13 -9.38 -30.70
C PRO A 43 -37.98 -10.13 -30.01
N ILE A 44 -36.76 -9.92 -30.47
CA ILE A 44 -35.56 -10.45 -29.84
C ILE A 44 -35.25 -9.55 -28.65
N GLU A 45 -34.91 -10.13 -27.50
CA GLU A 45 -34.42 -9.35 -26.37
C GLU A 45 -33.16 -8.59 -26.79
N PRO A 46 -33.14 -7.24 -26.64
CA PRO A 46 -31.97 -6.48 -26.99
C PRO A 46 -30.80 -6.90 -26.09
N PRO A 47 -29.57 -6.89 -26.63
CA PRO A 47 -28.39 -7.20 -25.83
C PRO A 47 -28.32 -6.26 -24.62
N PRO A 48 -27.80 -6.75 -23.48
CA PRO A 48 -27.64 -5.92 -22.29
C PRO A 48 -26.78 -4.70 -22.63
N LYS A 49 -27.19 -3.54 -22.13
CA LYS A 49 -26.39 -2.32 -22.31
C LYS A 49 -25.11 -2.46 -21.49
N ALA A 50 -23.98 -2.13 -22.11
CA ALA A 50 -22.72 -2.03 -21.38
C ALA A 50 -22.85 -0.96 -20.30
N GLU A 51 -22.54 -1.33 -19.06
CA GLU A 51 -22.41 -0.37 -17.97
C GLU A 51 -21.20 0.51 -18.25
N LEU A 52 -21.40 1.83 -18.23
CA LEU A 52 -20.31 2.78 -18.34
C LEU A 52 -19.57 2.80 -17.01
N VAL A 53 -18.29 2.45 -17.03
CA VAL A 53 -17.40 2.69 -15.89
C VAL A 53 -17.22 4.21 -15.79
N GLU A 54 -17.56 4.79 -14.65
CA GLU A 54 -17.30 6.21 -14.42
C GLU A 54 -15.79 6.47 -14.36
N ASP A 55 -15.35 7.54 -15.03
CA ASP A 55 -13.96 7.96 -14.99
C ASP A 55 -13.62 8.46 -13.58
N PHE A 56 -12.72 7.75 -12.90
CA PHE A 56 -12.23 8.19 -11.60
C PHE A 56 -11.16 9.27 -11.78
N VAL A 57 -11.47 10.48 -11.33
CA VAL A 57 -10.51 11.60 -11.35
C VAL A 57 -9.59 11.50 -10.12
N TYR A 58 -8.31 11.18 -10.35
CA TYR A 58 -7.30 11.08 -9.30
C TYR A 58 -6.87 12.47 -8.79
N SER A 59 -7.47 12.92 -7.69
CA SER A 59 -7.22 14.22 -7.05
C SER A 59 -5.86 14.35 -6.34
N ALA A 60 -5.19 13.23 -6.07
CA ALA A 60 -3.88 13.22 -5.42
C ALA A 60 -2.70 13.51 -6.37
N SER A 61 -2.96 13.76 -7.65
CA SER A 61 -1.96 14.27 -8.61
C SER A 61 -1.46 15.68 -8.24
N ALA A 62 -2.30 16.49 -7.61
CA ALA A 62 -1.94 17.81 -7.08
C ALA A 62 -1.31 17.74 -5.67
N GLN A 63 -1.32 16.57 -5.04
CA GLN A 63 -0.71 16.37 -3.73
C GLN A 63 0.78 16.05 -3.88
N ARG A 64 1.55 16.39 -2.84
CA ARG A 64 2.97 16.08 -2.79
C ARG A 64 3.20 14.57 -2.92
N SER A 65 4.19 14.18 -3.74
CA SER A 65 4.56 12.77 -3.88
C SER A 65 4.98 12.18 -2.52
N PRO A 66 4.35 11.07 -2.08
CA PRO A 66 4.71 10.38 -0.84
C PRO A 66 6.07 9.67 -0.94
N PHE A 67 6.62 9.53 -2.15
CA PHE A 67 7.90 8.88 -2.41
C PHE A 67 9.07 9.87 -2.53
N LEU A 68 8.80 11.17 -2.44
CA LEU A 68 9.84 12.19 -2.38
C LEU A 68 10.17 12.53 -0.92
N PRO A 69 11.42 12.32 -0.47
CA PRO A 69 11.83 12.72 0.87
C PRO A 69 11.66 14.24 1.07
N PRO A 70 11.23 14.69 2.26
CA PRO A 70 11.02 16.11 2.57
C PRO A 70 12.19 17.04 2.27
N SER A 71 13.41 16.51 2.31
CA SER A 71 14.64 17.25 2.04
C SER A 71 14.76 17.78 0.61
N LEU A 72 14.06 17.19 -0.37
CA LEU A 72 14.19 17.57 -1.78
C LEU A 72 13.25 18.69 -2.24
N VAL A 73 12.28 19.09 -1.41
CA VAL A 73 11.23 20.06 -1.80
C VAL A 73 11.68 21.52 -1.63
N ASN A 74 12.75 21.78 -0.86
CA ASN A 74 13.19 23.13 -0.52
C ASN A 74 14.50 23.55 -1.21
N VAL A 75 14.73 23.13 -2.45
CA VAL A 75 15.99 23.44 -3.17
C VAL A 75 16.03 24.88 -3.72
N ASP A 76 14.91 25.60 -3.71
CA ASP A 76 14.84 27.01 -4.14
C ASP A 76 14.99 28.02 -2.97
N GLY A 77 15.54 27.59 -1.84
CA GLY A 77 15.96 28.51 -0.77
C GLY A 77 17.19 29.31 -1.20
N PRO A 78 17.28 30.61 -0.90
CA PRO A 78 18.42 31.43 -1.29
C PRO A 78 19.72 30.77 -0.81
N THR A 79 20.69 30.72 -1.71
CA THR A 79 22.09 30.37 -1.45
C THR A 79 22.69 31.37 -0.47
N THR A 80 22.28 31.29 0.78
CA THR A 80 23.00 31.92 1.89
C THR A 80 24.34 31.22 1.92
N SER A 81 25.41 31.99 1.79
CA SER A 81 26.77 31.57 2.04
C SER A 81 26.83 30.90 3.41
N ILE A 82 26.73 29.58 3.40
CA ILE A 82 26.89 28.75 4.59
C ILE A 82 28.38 28.87 4.88
N ASP A 83 28.76 29.57 5.94
CA ASP A 83 29.97 29.23 6.66
C ASP A 83 29.86 27.74 6.95
N GLY A 84 30.44 26.93 6.06
CA GLY A 84 30.14 25.52 5.98
C GLY A 84 30.51 24.90 7.32
N VAL A 85 29.52 24.33 8.01
CA VAL A 85 29.74 23.56 9.23
C VAL A 85 30.82 22.52 8.89
N ARG A 86 31.91 22.47 9.65
CA ARG A 86 33.01 21.55 9.40
C ARG A 86 33.45 20.93 10.72
N PRO A 87 33.85 19.64 10.72
CA PRO A 87 34.49 19.03 11.88
C PRO A 87 35.76 19.81 12.25
N ASP A 88 35.93 20.08 13.55
CA ASP A 88 37.14 20.72 14.06
C ASP A 88 38.27 19.70 14.18
N ILE A 89 39.08 19.60 13.14
CA ILE A 89 40.24 18.69 13.08
C ILE A 89 41.42 19.12 13.95
N ALA A 90 41.44 20.37 14.45
CA ALA A 90 42.54 20.87 15.27
C ALA A 90 42.36 20.54 16.76
N ARG A 91 41.14 20.19 17.18
CA ARG A 91 40.82 19.79 18.55
C ARG A 91 41.39 18.42 18.89
N VAL A 92 41.78 18.24 20.15
CA VAL A 92 42.09 16.93 20.72
C VAL A 92 40.80 16.11 20.85
N LYS A 93 40.74 14.98 20.15
CA LYS A 93 39.60 14.05 20.21
C LYS A 93 39.47 13.42 21.60
N GLU A 94 38.22 13.24 22.02
CA GLU A 94 37.85 12.57 23.25
C GLU A 94 37.84 11.04 23.08
N PRO A 95 37.99 10.29 24.19
CA PRO A 95 38.01 8.82 24.13
C PRO A 95 36.73 8.19 23.57
N LEU A 96 35.60 8.90 23.58
CA LEU A 96 34.31 8.39 23.08
C LEU A 96 34.10 8.64 21.58
N GLU A 97 34.98 9.42 20.94
CA GLU A 97 34.92 9.72 19.50
C GLU A 97 35.55 8.63 18.63
N GLN A 98 36.08 7.56 19.23
CA GLN A 98 36.58 6.39 18.50
C GLN A 98 35.50 5.33 18.25
N TYR A 99 34.29 5.53 18.82
CA TYR A 99 33.18 4.59 18.72
C TYR A 99 32.07 5.18 17.86
N GLU A 100 31.31 4.30 17.23
CA GLU A 100 30.06 4.70 16.58
C GLU A 100 29.00 5.03 17.63
N LEU A 101 28.15 6.02 17.34
CA LEU A 101 27.11 6.46 18.28
C LEU A 101 26.18 5.30 18.69
N SER A 102 25.89 4.41 17.75
CA SER A 102 25.03 3.23 17.96
C SER A 102 25.62 2.17 18.89
N GLN A 103 26.93 2.20 19.12
CA GLN A 103 27.62 1.26 20.00
C GLN A 103 27.75 1.79 21.44
N LEU A 104 27.47 3.08 21.64
CA LEU A 104 27.51 3.74 22.92
C LEU A 104 26.15 3.60 23.62
N VAL A 105 26.19 3.28 24.91
CA VAL A 105 24.98 3.08 25.71
C VAL A 105 24.93 4.09 26.83
N PHE A 106 23.88 4.92 26.86
CA PHE A 106 23.65 5.83 27.97
C PHE A 106 23.20 5.05 29.22
N ARG A 107 23.91 5.21 30.34
CA ARG A 107 23.62 4.51 31.60
C ARG A 107 22.93 5.38 32.64
N GLY A 108 22.91 6.69 32.46
CA GLY A 108 22.26 7.63 33.36
C GLY A 108 23.16 8.80 33.75
N VAL A 109 22.70 9.57 34.73
CA VAL A 109 23.34 10.81 35.16
C VAL A 109 23.85 10.65 36.59
N VAL A 110 25.03 11.22 36.87
CA VAL A 110 25.58 11.37 38.21
C VAL A 110 25.89 12.84 38.48
N ILE A 111 25.73 13.24 39.74
CA ILE A 111 26.04 14.60 40.19
C ILE A 111 27.26 14.51 41.10
N SER A 112 28.31 15.27 40.81
CA SER A 112 29.50 15.31 41.65
C SER A 112 29.19 15.98 42.99
N PRO A 113 30.03 15.79 44.02
CA PRO A 113 29.89 16.51 45.30
C PRO A 113 29.91 18.04 45.15
N GLU A 114 30.51 18.54 44.07
CA GLU A 114 30.60 19.96 43.71
C GLU A 114 29.35 20.48 42.97
N GLY A 115 28.38 19.61 42.71
CA GLY A 115 27.12 19.94 42.02
C GLY A 115 27.18 19.85 40.49
N GLN A 116 28.30 19.38 39.92
CA GLN A 116 28.45 19.26 38.47
C GLN A 116 27.76 17.99 37.97
N GLN A 117 26.92 18.13 36.94
CA GLN A 117 26.20 17.02 36.31
C GLN A 117 27.06 16.33 35.24
N TYR A 118 27.12 14.99 35.29
CA TYR A 118 27.80 14.14 34.31
C TYR A 118 26.86 13.04 33.81
N ALA A 119 26.89 12.77 32.50
CA ALA A 119 26.31 11.59 31.91
C ALA A 119 27.31 10.43 31.91
N LEU A 120 26.82 9.22 32.14
CA LEU A 120 27.59 7.98 32.09
C LEU A 120 27.32 7.27 30.76
N ILE A 121 28.35 7.10 29.95
CA ILE A 121 28.32 6.38 28.69
C ILE A 121 29.11 5.09 28.83
N GLN A 122 28.47 3.96 28.54
CA GLN A 122 29.15 2.68 28.42
C GLN A 122 29.62 2.46 26.98
N ARG A 123 30.88 2.07 26.86
CA ARG A 123 31.55 1.68 25.62
C ARG A 123 31.27 0.21 25.27
N PRO A 124 31.59 -0.23 24.05
CA PRO A 124 31.36 -1.62 23.61
C PRO A 124 32.23 -2.63 24.37
N ASP A 125 33.37 -2.19 24.89
CA ASP A 125 34.27 -2.97 25.76
C ASP A 125 33.71 -3.15 27.20
N GLY A 126 32.55 -2.58 27.49
CA GLY A 126 31.87 -2.64 28.78
C GLY A 126 32.29 -1.57 29.78
N SER A 127 33.32 -0.79 29.49
CA SER A 127 33.82 0.25 30.39
C SER A 127 33.00 1.53 30.30
N VAL A 128 32.93 2.29 31.40
CA VAL A 128 32.10 3.50 31.51
C VAL A 128 32.98 4.74 31.49
N ALA A 129 32.55 5.77 30.76
CA ALA A 129 33.15 7.09 30.76
C ALA A 129 32.10 8.13 31.17
N SER A 130 32.53 9.17 31.89
CA SER A 130 31.70 10.30 32.27
C SER A 130 31.91 11.46 31.31
N VAL A 131 30.82 12.08 30.85
CA VAL A 131 30.83 13.27 29.98
C VAL A 131 29.90 14.35 30.51
N LYS A 132 30.13 15.59 30.11
CA LYS A 132 29.30 16.76 30.46
C LYS A 132 28.81 17.49 29.20
N VAL A 133 27.93 18.46 29.38
CA VAL A 133 27.47 19.32 28.28
C VAL A 133 28.67 20.03 27.64
N GLY A 134 28.75 19.97 26.31
CA GLY A 134 29.84 20.52 25.51
C GLY A 134 30.93 19.51 25.12
N ASP A 135 30.98 18.35 25.76
CA ASP A 135 31.88 17.25 25.39
C ASP A 135 31.40 16.58 24.08
N TYR A 136 32.26 15.72 23.51
CA TYR A 136 32.04 15.09 22.20
C TYR A 136 32.00 13.57 22.27
N LEU A 137 31.14 12.96 21.46
CA LEU A 137 31.01 11.52 21.38
C LEU A 137 30.60 11.08 19.97
N GLY A 138 30.91 9.83 19.62
CA GLY A 138 30.62 9.31 18.29
C GLY A 138 31.67 9.70 17.24
N LEU A 139 31.72 8.97 16.12
CA LEU A 139 32.67 9.24 15.02
C LEU A 139 32.42 10.57 14.29
N ASN A 140 31.18 11.08 14.34
CA ASN A 140 30.72 12.24 13.57
C ASN A 140 30.78 13.54 14.37
N ASP A 141 31.79 13.70 15.25
CA ASP A 141 31.98 14.90 16.08
C ASP A 141 30.70 15.33 16.82
N GLY A 142 30.01 14.35 17.44
CA GLY A 142 28.73 14.55 18.11
C GLY A 142 28.85 15.37 19.38
N ARG A 143 28.54 16.67 19.32
CA ARG A 143 28.63 17.60 20.46
C ARG A 143 27.39 17.49 21.35
N ILE A 144 27.59 17.25 22.65
CA ILE A 144 26.51 17.21 23.63
C ILE A 144 25.95 18.62 23.86
N VAL A 145 24.65 18.78 23.62
CA VAL A 145 23.94 20.05 23.82
C VAL A 145 23.17 20.05 25.12
N GLU A 146 22.60 18.90 25.51
CA GLU A 146 21.78 18.77 26.69
C GLU A 146 21.85 17.35 27.26
N ILE A 147 21.81 17.24 28.60
CA ILE A 147 21.75 15.97 29.31
C ILE A 147 20.52 16.00 30.22
N THR A 148 19.62 15.05 30.00
CA THR A 148 18.46 14.82 30.87
C THR A 148 18.62 13.50 31.63
N PRO A 149 17.78 13.20 32.64
CA PRO A 149 17.83 11.93 33.34
C PRO A 149 17.60 10.70 32.46
N THR A 150 16.91 10.86 31.32
CA THR A 150 16.47 9.75 30.45
C THR A 150 17.16 9.73 29.10
N GLN A 151 17.72 10.84 28.64
CA GLN A 151 18.40 10.92 27.35
C GLN A 151 19.49 12.00 27.30
N ILE A 152 20.35 11.91 26.29
CA ILE A 152 21.32 12.94 25.94
C ILE A 152 20.97 13.44 24.54
N ASN A 153 20.88 14.77 24.39
CA ASN A 153 20.68 15.41 23.09
C ASN A 153 22.03 15.96 22.59
N LEU A 154 22.34 15.67 21.34
CA LEU A 154 23.61 16.06 20.71
C LEU A 154 23.41 16.42 19.24
N ILE A 155 24.41 17.09 18.66
CA ILE A 155 24.45 17.47 17.25
C ILE A 155 25.67 16.82 16.62
N GLU A 156 25.46 15.94 15.63
CA GLU A 156 26.52 15.35 14.82
C GLU A 156 26.80 16.21 13.58
N ILE A 157 28.03 16.16 13.09
CA ILE A 157 28.43 16.74 11.81
C ILE A 157 28.64 15.59 10.82
N VAL A 158 27.69 15.42 9.90
CA VAL A 158 27.68 14.31 8.94
C VAL A 158 28.01 14.82 7.55
N PRO A 159 28.86 14.13 6.76
CA PRO A 159 29.11 14.52 5.38
C PRO A 159 27.84 14.36 4.53
N ASP A 160 27.48 15.40 3.78
CA ASP A 160 26.40 15.38 2.80
C ASP A 160 26.96 15.60 1.38
N SER A 161 26.52 14.77 0.45
CA SER A 161 26.84 14.81 -0.98
C SER A 161 26.61 16.16 -1.66
N ARG A 162 25.70 17.00 -1.16
CA ARG A 162 25.36 18.29 -1.78
C ARG A 162 25.93 19.50 -1.04
N ALA A 163 25.90 19.47 0.29
CA ALA A 163 26.26 20.59 1.16
C ALA A 163 27.65 20.45 1.80
N GLY A 164 28.39 19.37 1.52
CA GLY A 164 29.67 19.06 2.14
C GLY A 164 29.46 18.41 3.51
N PHE A 165 28.98 19.18 4.48
CA PHE A 165 28.69 18.72 5.84
C PHE A 165 27.42 19.39 6.36
N VAL A 166 26.65 18.65 7.17
CA VAL A 166 25.40 19.12 7.75
C VAL A 166 25.31 18.76 9.23
N GLU A 167 24.69 19.62 10.01
CA GLU A 167 24.33 19.34 11.40
C GLU A 167 23.13 18.40 11.46
N LYS A 168 23.27 17.30 12.20
CA LYS A 168 22.23 16.30 12.39
C LYS A 168 21.94 16.17 13.89
N PRO A 169 20.77 16.65 14.37
CA PRO A 169 20.35 16.42 15.74
C PRO A 169 20.13 14.92 16.00
N GLN A 170 20.73 14.39 17.06
CA GLN A 170 20.57 13.01 17.50
C GLN A 170 20.33 12.95 19.02
N SER A 171 19.74 11.84 19.48
CA SER A 171 19.55 11.59 20.90
C SER A 171 19.96 10.16 21.27
N LEU A 172 20.64 10.03 22.40
CA LEU A 172 20.94 8.74 23.03
C LEU A 172 19.98 8.55 24.21
N VAL A 173 19.12 7.55 24.12
CA VAL A 173 18.13 7.24 25.16
C VAL A 173 18.66 6.14 26.07
N SER A 174 18.40 6.26 27.38
CA SER A 174 18.76 5.23 28.36
C SER A 174 17.98 3.95 28.08
N PRO A 175 18.60 2.76 28.06
CA PRO A 175 17.90 1.49 27.86
C PRO A 175 16.94 1.09 28.99
N ILE A 176 16.76 1.92 30.02
CA ILE A 176 16.06 1.55 31.25
C ILE A 176 14.72 2.29 31.32
N SER A 177 13.65 1.54 31.01
CA SER A 177 12.33 1.67 31.60
C SER A 177 12.04 0.43 32.45
#